data_AF-A0A218P557-F1
#
_entry.id   AF-A0A218P557-F1
#
_cell.length_a   1.000
_cell.length_b   1.000
_cell.length_c   1.000
_cell.angle_alpha   90.00
_cell.angle_beta   90.00
_cell.angle_gamma   90.00
#
_symmetry.space_group_name_H-M   'P 1'
#
loop_
_entity.id
_entity.type
_entity.pdbx_description
1 polymer ?
#
loop_
_entity_poly.entity_id
_entity_poly.type
_entity_poly.pdbx_seq_one_letter_code
_entity_poly.pdbx_strand_id
1 'polypeptide(L)'
;MGKDEVLVEIDRRIKRLEAEISMAEERMRYLEEIGAPVKYRALQRKDYTVYYLILMGVWIVIGMLALLLMKNRLPYYFNVPLMPYFIIALVLLVAPAVYLIWSRRESPPTPMEDLEERERLSRVVLNLFYRPLREAVEENDMEKMRALADELLSNPVLASGVERMAEGDPKLNAYALYLYASYTPELESEVRDTIEKLTNRPLKVLLSGLLEKERD
;
A
#
# COMPACT_ATOMS: atom_id res chain seq x y z
N MET A 1 -15.06 14.36 30.90
CA MET A 1 -14.92 12.89 30.78
C MET A 1 -13.47 12.53 30.46
N GLY A 2 -12.83 11.60 31.19
CA GLY A 2 -11.39 11.75 31.48
C GLY A 2 -10.38 10.80 30.82
N LYS A 3 -10.71 9.52 30.62
CA LYS A 3 -9.75 8.48 30.19
C LYS A 3 -10.45 7.19 29.81
N ASP A 4 -11.44 6.80 30.61
CA ASP A 4 -12.19 5.55 30.42
C ASP A 4 -12.97 5.55 29.10
N GLU A 5 -13.52 6.70 28.70
CA GLU A 5 -14.24 6.83 27.43
C GLU A 5 -13.32 6.68 26.21
N VAL A 6 -12.09 7.22 26.30
CA VAL A 6 -11.07 7.04 25.26
C VAL A 6 -10.70 5.57 25.14
N LEU A 7 -10.44 4.91 26.28
CA LEU A 7 -10.12 3.49 26.32
C LEU A 7 -11.26 2.62 25.75
N VAL A 8 -12.52 2.95 26.05
CA VAL A 8 -13.68 2.26 25.48
C VAL A 8 -13.75 2.40 23.96
N GLU A 9 -13.51 3.59 23.41
CA GLU A 9 -13.49 3.78 21.95
C GLU A 9 -12.30 3.08 21.29
N ILE A 10 -11.13 3.07 21.93
CA ILE A 10 -9.95 2.29 21.48
C ILE A 10 -10.29 0.80 21.46
N ASP A 11 -10.78 0.24 22.57
CA ASP A 11 -11.14 -1.18 22.69
C ASP A 11 -12.22 -1.58 21.69
N ARG A 12 -13.19 -0.69 21.44
CA ARG A 12 -14.22 -0.90 20.42
C ARG A 12 -13.62 -0.99 19.02
N ARG A 13 -12.62 -0.15 18.70
CA ARG A 13 -11.98 -0.20 17.39
C ARG A 13 -11.05 -1.40 17.26
N ILE A 14 -10.31 -1.75 18.32
CA ILE A 14 -9.52 -2.99 18.41
C ILE A 14 -10.38 -4.21 18.09
N LYS A 15 -11.53 -4.36 18.77
CA LYS A 15 -12.46 -5.48 18.53
C LYS A 15 -12.97 -5.53 17.09
N ARG A 16 -13.19 -4.37 16.45
CA ARG A 16 -13.59 -4.32 15.03
C ARG A 16 -12.46 -4.79 14.12
N LEU A 17 -11.23 -4.33 14.34
CA LEU A 17 -10.07 -4.75 13.54
C LEU A 17 -9.80 -6.26 13.73
N GLU A 18 -9.92 -6.78 14.94
CA GLU A 18 -9.81 -8.22 15.21
C GLU A 18 -10.90 -9.03 14.49
N ALA A 19 -12.13 -8.52 14.43
CA ALA A 19 -13.20 -9.13 13.65
C ALA A 19 -12.95 -9.07 12.13
N GLU A 20 -12.40 -7.96 11.62
CA GLU A 20 -12.02 -7.84 10.21
C GLU A 20 -10.92 -8.85 9.84
N ILE A 21 -9.92 -9.04 10.71
CA ILE A 21 -8.86 -10.03 10.55
C ILE A 21 -9.44 -11.46 10.55
N SER A 22 -10.27 -11.81 11.54
CA SER A 22 -10.81 -13.16 11.64
C SER A 22 -11.72 -13.51 10.46
N MET A 23 -12.54 -12.57 9.99
CA MET A 23 -13.36 -12.75 8.79
C MET A 23 -12.51 -12.92 7.53
N ALA A 24 -11.40 -12.18 7.40
CA ALA A 24 -10.48 -12.35 6.29
C ALA A 24 -9.82 -13.72 6.32
N GLU A 25 -9.30 -14.15 7.48
CA GLU A 25 -8.68 -15.47 7.69
C GLU A 25 -9.66 -16.63 7.41
N GLU A 26 -10.91 -16.51 7.83
CA GLU A 26 -11.95 -17.53 7.57
C GLU A 26 -12.29 -17.61 6.08
N ARG A 27 -12.44 -16.46 5.41
CA ARG A 27 -12.69 -16.41 3.96
C ARG A 27 -11.51 -16.96 3.15
N MET A 28 -10.29 -16.66 3.55
CA MET A 28 -9.08 -17.20 2.91
C MET A 28 -9.03 -18.72 3.05
N ARG A 29 -9.25 -19.26 4.26
CA ARG A 29 -9.34 -20.71 4.48
C ARG A 29 -10.44 -21.36 3.64
N TYR A 30 -11.62 -20.75 3.59
CA TYR A 30 -12.71 -21.22 2.73
C TYR A 30 -12.31 -21.25 1.25
N LEU A 31 -11.68 -20.19 0.73
CA LEU A 31 -11.21 -20.14 -0.65
C LEU A 31 -10.15 -21.21 -0.95
N GLU A 32 -9.23 -21.47 -0.02
CA GLU A 32 -8.25 -22.54 -0.11
C GLU A 32 -8.90 -23.93 -0.16
N GLU A 33 -9.87 -24.20 0.72
CA GLU A 33 -10.57 -25.49 0.79
C GLU A 33 -11.32 -25.84 -0.51
N ILE A 34 -11.91 -24.85 -1.19
CA ILE A 34 -12.67 -25.07 -2.43
C ILE A 34 -11.72 -25.15 -3.65
N GLY A 35 -10.41 -24.96 -3.45
CA GLY A 35 -9.43 -24.89 -4.52
C GLY A 35 -9.64 -23.69 -5.46
N ALA A 36 -10.35 -22.66 -4.99
CA ALA A 36 -10.58 -21.43 -5.72
C ALA A 36 -9.27 -20.75 -6.20
N PRO A 37 -8.16 -20.68 -5.43
CA PRO A 37 -6.93 -20.06 -5.92
C PRO A 37 -6.35 -20.80 -7.13
N VAL A 38 -6.56 -22.12 -7.26
CA VAL A 38 -6.15 -22.89 -8.44
C VAL A 38 -7.07 -22.62 -9.62
N LYS A 39 -8.39 -22.52 -9.40
CA LYS A 39 -9.35 -22.15 -10.46
C LYS A 39 -9.14 -20.73 -10.96
N TYR A 40 -8.87 -19.75 -10.09
CA TYR A 40 -8.57 -18.37 -10.48
C TYR A 40 -7.20 -18.24 -11.18
N ARG A 41 -6.16 -18.93 -10.71
CA ARG A 41 -4.87 -19.03 -11.46
C ARG A 41 -5.02 -19.76 -12.79
N ALA A 42 -5.94 -20.72 -12.89
CA ALA A 42 -6.25 -21.40 -14.15
C ALA A 42 -7.13 -20.54 -15.09
N LEU A 43 -7.97 -19.67 -14.54
CA LEU A 43 -8.81 -18.71 -15.28
C LEU A 43 -8.00 -17.48 -15.74
N GLN A 44 -6.95 -17.11 -15.00
CA GLN A 44 -5.89 -16.23 -15.49
C GLN A 44 -5.24 -16.95 -16.68
N ARG A 45 -5.68 -16.60 -17.90
CA ARG A 45 -5.07 -17.09 -19.15
C ARG A 45 -3.57 -17.00 -18.99
N LYS A 46 -2.88 -18.14 -19.07
CA LYS A 46 -1.41 -18.17 -19.15
C LYS A 46 -1.00 -17.14 -20.18
N ASP A 47 -0.35 -16.09 -19.74
CA ASP A 47 -0.06 -14.94 -20.57
C ASP A 47 1.13 -15.31 -21.47
N TYR A 48 0.82 -16.01 -22.56
CA TYR A 48 1.83 -16.48 -23.53
C TYR A 48 2.52 -15.31 -24.25
N THR A 49 2.05 -14.08 -24.03
CA THR A 49 2.65 -12.83 -24.50
C THR A 49 4.16 -12.82 -24.29
N VAL A 50 4.66 -13.27 -23.14
CA VAL A 50 6.11 -13.35 -22.87
C VAL A 50 6.83 -14.30 -23.84
N TYR A 51 6.24 -15.49 -24.11
CA TYR A 51 6.81 -16.45 -25.06
C TYR A 51 6.80 -15.92 -26.50
N TYR A 52 5.72 -15.25 -26.91
CA TYR A 52 5.64 -14.60 -28.22
C TYR A 52 6.66 -13.48 -28.37
N LEU A 53 6.94 -12.70 -27.32
CA LEU A 53 7.93 -11.64 -27.34
C LEU A 53 9.36 -12.16 -27.38
N ILE A 54 9.67 -13.22 -26.64
CA ILE A 54 10.97 -13.90 -26.74
C ILE A 54 11.15 -14.46 -28.15
N LEU A 55 10.14 -15.15 -28.70
CA LEU A 55 10.20 -15.71 -30.05
C LEU A 55 10.38 -14.61 -31.11
N MET A 56 9.69 -13.48 -30.98
CA MET A 56 9.85 -12.33 -31.87
C MET A 56 11.27 -11.75 -31.78
N GLY A 57 11.81 -11.61 -30.57
CA GLY A 57 13.19 -11.14 -30.36
C GLY A 57 14.23 -12.06 -31.01
N VAL A 58 14.07 -13.37 -30.85
CA VAL A 58 14.91 -14.38 -31.53
C VAL A 58 14.82 -14.24 -33.05
N TRP A 59 13.61 -14.07 -33.59
CA TRP A 59 13.42 -13.87 -35.04
C TRP A 59 14.09 -12.59 -35.55
N ILE A 60 13.99 -11.47 -34.82
CA ILE A 60 14.64 -10.22 -35.19
C ILE A 60 16.17 -10.38 -35.25
N VAL A 61 16.76 -11.08 -34.28
CA VAL A 61 18.21 -11.38 -34.26
C VAL A 61 18.61 -12.26 -35.44
N ILE A 62 17.84 -13.31 -35.75
CA ILE A 62 18.08 -14.18 -36.92
C ILE A 62 17.99 -13.38 -38.22
N GLY A 63 16.97 -12.54 -38.37
CA GLY A 63 16.79 -11.67 -39.54
C GLY A 63 17.96 -10.69 -39.72
N MET A 64 18.44 -10.10 -38.63
CA MET A 64 19.58 -9.18 -38.65
C MET A 64 20.89 -9.90 -39.03
N LEU A 65 21.12 -11.10 -38.50
CA LEU A 65 22.25 -11.95 -38.88
C LEU A 65 22.21 -12.33 -40.36
N ALA A 66 21.03 -12.69 -40.90
CA ALA A 66 20.86 -13.00 -42.31
C ALA A 66 21.20 -11.79 -43.21
N LEU A 67 20.75 -10.58 -42.84
CA LEU A 67 21.07 -9.34 -43.56
C LEU A 67 22.58 -9.03 -43.54
N LEU A 68 23.25 -9.23 -42.39
CA LEU A 68 24.70 -9.05 -42.27
C LEU A 68 25.48 -10.06 -43.12
N LEU A 69 25.05 -11.32 -43.17
CA LEU A 69 25.65 -12.34 -44.01
C LEU A 69 25.46 -12.06 -45.50
N MET A 70 24.28 -11.56 -45.90
CA MET A 70 24.00 -11.17 -47.28
C MET A 70 24.82 -9.96 -47.72
N LYS A 71 25.03 -8.97 -46.84
CA LYS A 71 25.87 -7.80 -47.12
C LYS A 71 27.31 -8.20 -47.52
N ASN A 72 27.86 -9.25 -46.93
CA ASN A 72 29.22 -9.71 -47.23
C ASN A 72 29.33 -10.60 -48.48
N ARG A 73 28.21 -11.12 -49.01
CA ARG A 73 28.20 -12.03 -50.17
C ARG A 73 27.62 -11.41 -51.45
N LEU A 74 26.98 -10.26 -51.39
CA LEU A 74 26.43 -9.58 -52.57
C LEU A 74 27.43 -8.59 -53.18
N PRO A 75 27.58 -8.56 -54.52
CA PRO A 75 28.47 -7.62 -55.19
C PRO A 75 28.08 -6.17 -54.92
N TYR A 76 29.09 -5.30 -54.94
CA TYR A 76 29.20 -3.89 -54.51
C TYR A 76 28.06 -2.89 -54.89
N TYR A 77 27.03 -3.32 -55.62
CA TYR A 77 25.92 -2.49 -56.11
C TYR A 77 24.71 -2.40 -55.16
N PHE A 78 24.56 -3.31 -54.19
CA PHE A 78 23.49 -3.24 -53.20
C PHE A 78 24.01 -2.67 -51.87
N ASN A 79 24.19 -1.35 -51.83
CA ASN A 79 24.53 -0.65 -50.59
C ASN A 79 23.25 -0.48 -49.75
N VAL A 80 22.74 -1.58 -49.19
CA VAL A 80 21.53 -1.56 -48.35
C VAL A 80 21.85 -0.75 -47.08
N PRO A 81 21.20 0.40 -46.85
CA PRO A 81 21.42 1.17 -45.65
C PRO A 81 20.92 0.33 -44.47
N LEU A 82 21.84 -0.12 -43.60
CA LEU A 82 21.51 -0.96 -42.44
C LEU A 82 20.87 -0.16 -41.29
N MET A 83 21.08 1.16 -41.25
CA MET A 83 20.60 2.03 -40.17
C MET A 83 19.07 1.99 -39.98
N PRO A 84 18.23 2.09 -41.04
CA PRO A 84 16.78 1.94 -40.90
C PRO A 84 16.37 0.59 -40.29
N TYR A 85 17.03 -0.51 -40.69
CA TYR A 85 16.72 -1.85 -40.17
C TYR A 85 17.12 -2.00 -38.70
N PHE A 86 18.24 -1.39 -38.29
CA PHE A 86 18.63 -1.31 -36.89
C PHE A 86 17.61 -0.54 -36.04
N ILE A 87 17.11 0.59 -36.54
CA ILE A 87 16.10 1.39 -35.84
C ILE A 87 14.79 0.61 -35.70
N ILE A 88 14.34 -0.06 -36.77
CA ILE A 88 13.13 -0.89 -36.75
C ILE A 88 13.28 -2.05 -35.76
N ALA A 89 14.42 -2.75 -35.77
CA ALA A 89 14.72 -3.83 -34.84
C ALA A 89 14.73 -3.35 -33.38
N LEU A 90 15.33 -2.18 -33.11
CA LEU A 90 15.37 -1.57 -31.78
C LEU A 90 13.96 -1.22 -31.30
N VAL A 91 13.14 -0.59 -32.14
CA VAL A 91 11.75 -0.23 -31.79
C VAL A 91 10.92 -1.49 -31.51
N LEU A 92 11.06 -2.53 -32.32
CA LEU A 92 10.35 -3.80 -32.14
C LEU A 92 10.80 -4.59 -30.90
N LEU A 93 12.02 -4.37 -30.39
CA LEU A 93 12.49 -4.96 -29.13
C LEU A 93 12.08 -4.13 -27.91
N VAL A 94 12.16 -2.80 -28.00
CA VAL A 94 11.92 -1.89 -26.88
C VAL A 94 10.43 -1.70 -26.62
N ALA A 95 9.61 -1.51 -27.66
CA ALA A 95 8.18 -1.23 -27.49
C ALA A 95 7.43 -2.32 -26.71
N PRO A 96 7.66 -3.63 -26.95
CA PRO A 96 6.99 -4.66 -26.17
C PRO A 96 7.54 -4.81 -24.75
N ALA A 97 8.82 -4.53 -24.53
CA ALA A 97 9.40 -4.51 -23.19
C ALA A 97 8.76 -3.40 -22.34
N VAL A 98 8.58 -2.21 -22.93
CA VAL A 98 7.88 -1.09 -22.29
C VAL A 98 6.40 -1.45 -22.03
N TYR A 99 5.72 -2.07 -23.00
CA TYR A 99 4.34 -2.52 -22.83
C TYR A 99 4.18 -3.54 -21.69
N LEU A 100 5.07 -4.54 -21.58
CA LEU A 100 5.03 -5.51 -20.49
C LEU A 100 5.25 -4.87 -19.12
N ILE A 101 6.19 -3.92 -19.01
CA ILE A 101 6.44 -3.19 -17.76
C ILE A 101 5.21 -2.39 -17.35
N TRP A 102 4.50 -1.80 -18.32
CA TRP A 102 3.30 -1.03 -18.07
C TRP A 102 2.10 -1.91 -17.72
N SER A 103 1.85 -2.98 -18.49
CA SER A 103 0.74 -3.90 -18.31
C SER A 103 0.79 -4.69 -17.00
N ARG A 104 1.99 -5.04 -16.50
CA ARG A 104 2.13 -5.70 -15.18
C ARG A 104 1.68 -4.83 -14.01
N ARG A 105 1.57 -3.50 -14.19
CA ARG A 105 1.03 -2.62 -13.15
C ARG A 105 -0.50 -2.63 -13.09
N GLU A 106 -1.18 -3.14 -14.12
CA GLU A 106 -2.63 -3.07 -14.28
C GLU A 106 -3.35 -4.41 -14.07
N SER A 107 -2.63 -5.48 -13.74
CA SER A 107 -3.30 -6.74 -13.38
C SER A 107 -4.11 -6.51 -12.10
N PRO A 108 -5.46 -6.60 -12.15
CA PRO A 108 -6.27 -6.39 -10.97
C PRO A 108 -5.89 -7.46 -9.93
N PRO A 109 -5.69 -7.07 -8.66
CA PRO A 109 -5.41 -8.02 -7.61
C PRO A 109 -6.50 -9.09 -7.59
N THR A 110 -6.09 -10.34 -7.36
CA THR A 110 -7.05 -11.42 -7.18
C THR A 110 -7.85 -11.17 -5.89
N PRO A 111 -9.10 -11.66 -5.79
CA PRO A 111 -9.87 -11.54 -4.55
C PRO A 111 -9.16 -12.11 -3.32
N MET A 112 -8.22 -13.04 -3.52
CA MET A 112 -7.36 -13.57 -2.46
C MET A 112 -6.30 -12.57 -2.03
N GLU A 113 -5.58 -11.95 -2.98
CA GLU A 113 -4.57 -10.93 -2.70
C GLU A 113 -5.18 -9.70 -2.00
N ASP A 114 -6.39 -9.31 -2.35
CA ASP A 114 -7.12 -8.23 -1.67
C ASP A 114 -7.43 -8.57 -0.20
N LEU A 115 -7.81 -9.83 0.06
CA LEU A 115 -8.11 -10.31 1.42
C LEU A 115 -6.82 -10.42 2.26
N GLU A 116 -5.76 -10.97 1.69
CA GLU A 116 -4.44 -11.05 2.33
C GLU A 116 -3.89 -9.66 2.64
N GLU A 117 -4.00 -8.73 1.70
CA GLU A 117 -3.53 -7.36 1.91
C GLU A 117 -4.33 -6.65 3.00
N ARG A 118 -5.65 -6.82 3.01
CA ARG A 118 -6.51 -6.25 4.05
C ARG A 118 -6.24 -6.84 5.44
N GLU A 119 -6.02 -8.15 5.52
CA GLU A 119 -5.64 -8.83 6.77
C GLU A 119 -4.30 -8.31 7.29
N ARG A 120 -3.29 -8.26 6.40
CA ARG A 120 -1.97 -7.72 6.71
C ARG A 120 -2.03 -6.28 7.22
N LEU A 121 -2.75 -5.39 6.52
CA LEU A 121 -2.85 -3.98 6.92
C LEU A 121 -3.62 -3.80 8.23
N SER A 122 -4.70 -4.56 8.44
CA SER A 122 -5.44 -4.56 9.71
C SER A 122 -4.55 -4.98 10.87
N ARG A 123 -3.73 -6.02 10.68
CA ARG A 123 -2.79 -6.51 11.70
C ARG A 123 -1.68 -5.50 12.00
N VAL A 124 -1.18 -4.81 10.98
CA VAL A 124 -0.22 -3.71 11.13
C VAL A 124 -0.81 -2.58 11.98
N VAL A 125 -1.99 -2.07 11.62
CA VAL A 125 -2.65 -0.96 12.35
C VAL A 125 -3.00 -1.38 13.78
N LEU A 126 -3.48 -2.61 13.97
CA LEU A 126 -3.79 -3.12 15.31
C LEU A 126 -2.56 -3.15 16.21
N ASN A 127 -1.46 -3.73 15.73
CA ASN A 127 -0.28 -3.99 16.55
C ASN A 127 0.64 -2.79 16.70
N LEU A 128 0.78 -1.96 15.67
CA LEU A 128 1.71 -0.83 15.66
C LEU A 128 1.03 0.49 16.05
N PHE A 129 -0.31 0.59 15.96
CA PHE A 129 -1.02 1.83 16.31
C PHE A 129 -1.93 1.66 17.53
N TYR A 130 -2.97 0.82 17.43
CA TYR A 130 -4.01 0.80 18.48
C TYR A 130 -3.57 0.17 19.80
N ARG A 131 -2.79 -0.91 19.78
CA ARG A 131 -2.28 -1.52 21.02
C ARG A 131 -1.31 -0.59 21.76
N PRO A 132 -0.28 -0.02 21.11
CA PRO A 132 0.59 0.97 21.75
C PRO A 132 -0.18 2.21 22.22
N LEU A 133 -1.16 2.68 21.45
CA LEU A 133 -2.02 3.81 21.84
C LEU A 133 -2.80 3.50 23.13
N ARG A 134 -3.41 2.31 23.21
CA ARG A 134 -4.15 1.87 24.41
C ARG A 134 -3.26 1.89 25.64
N GLU A 135 -2.08 1.30 25.55
CA GLU A 135 -1.09 1.26 26.64
C GLU A 135 -0.66 2.68 27.05
N ALA A 136 -0.37 3.54 26.07
CA ALA A 136 0.02 4.92 26.33
C ALA A 136 -1.09 5.72 27.03
N VAL A 137 -2.36 5.55 26.65
CA VAL A 137 -3.51 6.18 27.34
C VAL A 137 -3.66 5.61 28.75
N GLU A 138 -3.54 4.29 28.90
CA GLU A 138 -3.70 3.59 30.18
C GLU A 138 -2.62 3.97 31.19
N GLU A 139 -1.40 4.26 30.75
CA GLU A 139 -0.29 4.69 31.61
C GLU A 139 -0.18 6.22 31.71
N ASN A 140 -0.96 6.98 30.93
CA ASN A 140 -0.77 8.42 30.70
C ASN A 140 0.68 8.77 30.28
N ASP A 141 1.28 7.91 29.47
CA ASP A 141 2.67 8.03 29.06
C ASP A 141 2.81 8.93 27.82
N MET A 142 3.20 10.18 28.06
CA MET A 142 3.37 11.19 27.01
C MET A 142 4.56 10.89 26.10
N GLU A 143 5.60 10.21 26.59
CA GLU A 143 6.74 9.82 25.74
C GLU A 143 6.33 8.74 24.75
N LYS A 144 5.54 7.74 25.19
CA LYS A 144 4.96 6.74 24.29
C LYS A 144 4.04 7.36 23.25
N MET A 145 3.24 8.37 23.62
CA MET A 145 2.40 9.09 22.65
C MET A 145 3.22 9.78 21.57
N ARG A 146 4.34 10.43 21.95
CA ARG A 146 5.27 11.06 20.98
C ARG A 146 5.96 10.01 20.11
N ALA A 147 6.42 8.91 20.71
CA ALA A 147 7.05 7.82 19.96
C ALA A 147 6.09 7.22 18.92
N LEU A 148 4.80 7.09 19.27
CA LEU A 148 3.77 6.62 18.34
C LEU A 148 3.52 7.61 17.20
N ALA A 149 3.55 8.92 17.49
CA ALA A 149 3.47 9.96 16.49
C ALA A 149 4.67 9.93 15.53
N ASP A 150 5.88 9.74 16.06
CA ASP A 150 7.10 9.57 15.27
C ASP A 150 7.04 8.32 14.40
N GLU A 151 6.53 7.22 14.93
CA GLU A 151 6.37 5.98 14.19
C GLU A 151 5.38 6.16 13.02
N LEU A 152 4.27 6.87 13.22
CA LEU A 152 3.34 7.21 12.14
C LEU A 152 3.98 8.02 11.01
N LEU A 153 4.94 8.89 11.32
CA LEU A 153 5.61 9.73 10.32
C LEU A 153 6.79 9.02 9.63
N SER A 154 7.48 8.13 10.35
CA SER A 154 8.71 7.47 9.87
C SER A 154 8.46 6.10 9.25
N ASN A 155 7.41 5.38 9.66
CA ASN A 155 7.11 4.04 9.19
C ASN A 155 6.09 4.08 8.03
N PRO A 156 6.52 3.90 6.77
CA PRO A 156 5.63 3.98 5.61
C PRO A 156 4.59 2.85 5.59
N VAL A 157 4.89 1.71 6.22
CA VAL A 157 3.97 0.56 6.30
C VAL A 157 2.80 0.90 7.22
N LEU A 158 3.09 1.51 8.38
CA LEU A 158 2.05 1.95 9.30
C LEU A 158 1.23 3.10 8.70
N ALA A 159 1.87 4.10 8.12
CA ALA A 159 1.18 5.22 7.47
C ALA A 159 0.24 4.74 6.37
N SER A 160 0.72 3.84 5.49
CA SER A 160 -0.12 3.25 4.45
C SER A 160 -1.26 2.41 5.03
N GLY A 161 -1.02 1.68 6.12
CA GLY A 161 -2.05 0.95 6.85
C GLY A 161 -3.17 1.84 7.37
N VAL A 162 -2.82 2.95 8.04
CA VAL A 162 -3.79 3.92 8.57
C VAL A 162 -4.64 4.53 7.45
N GLU A 163 -4.02 4.94 6.35
CA GLU A 163 -4.72 5.56 5.22
C GLU A 163 -5.66 4.55 4.52
N ARG A 164 -5.15 3.35 4.21
CA ARG A 164 -5.90 2.31 3.48
C ARG A 164 -6.99 1.65 4.31
N MET A 165 -6.85 1.62 5.64
CA MET A 165 -7.88 1.14 6.57
C MET A 165 -8.90 2.24 6.95
N ALA A 166 -8.83 3.40 6.29
CA ALA A 166 -9.72 4.55 6.52
C ALA A 166 -9.72 5.08 7.96
N GLU A 167 -8.56 5.01 8.64
CA GLU A 167 -8.35 5.55 10.00
C GLU A 167 -7.99 7.05 10.01
N GLY A 168 -8.06 7.70 8.85
CA GLY A 168 -7.73 9.11 8.65
C GLY A 168 -6.35 9.32 8.03
N ASP A 169 -5.89 10.58 8.03
CA ASP A 169 -4.56 10.96 7.56
C ASP A 169 -3.51 10.62 8.64
N PRO A 170 -2.48 9.82 8.33
CA PRO A 170 -1.40 9.49 9.27
C PRO A 170 -0.71 10.72 9.87
N LYS A 171 -0.52 11.77 9.09
CA LYS A 171 0.11 13.02 9.56
C LYS A 171 -0.78 13.75 10.53
N LEU A 172 -2.08 13.78 10.27
CA LEU A 172 -3.04 14.42 11.16
C LEU A 172 -3.20 13.63 12.47
N ASN A 173 -3.18 12.30 12.39
CA ASN A 173 -3.18 11.44 13.58
C ASN A 173 -1.89 11.64 14.41
N ALA A 174 -0.73 11.73 13.77
CA ALA A 174 0.53 12.06 14.44
C ALA A 174 0.49 13.44 15.09
N TYR A 175 -0.04 14.45 14.38
CA TYR A 175 -0.20 15.80 14.91
C TYR A 175 -1.10 15.84 16.14
N ALA A 176 -2.22 15.12 16.13
CA ALA A 176 -3.10 15.01 17.28
C ALA A 176 -2.41 14.37 18.50
N LEU A 177 -1.61 13.33 18.29
CA LEU A 177 -0.83 12.72 19.37
C LEU A 177 0.23 13.67 19.92
N TYR A 178 0.88 14.44 19.04
CA TYR A 178 1.82 15.47 19.44
C TYR A 178 1.15 16.57 20.28
N LEU A 179 0.04 17.11 19.79
CA LEU A 179 -0.75 18.11 20.51
C LEU A 179 -1.17 17.61 21.89
N TYR A 180 -1.60 16.35 21.98
CA TYR A 180 -1.96 15.76 23.27
C TYR A 180 -0.77 15.68 24.22
N ALA A 181 0.39 15.21 23.73
CA ALA A 181 1.59 15.01 24.53
C ALA A 181 2.36 16.30 24.89
N SER A 182 2.06 17.42 24.22
CA SER A 182 2.68 18.73 24.48
C SER A 182 1.65 19.83 24.74
N TYR A 183 0.47 19.47 25.22
CA TYR A 183 -0.62 20.42 25.42
C TYR A 183 -0.22 21.54 26.37
N THR A 184 -0.51 22.78 25.95
CA THR A 184 -0.49 23.97 26.80
C THR A 184 -1.78 24.77 26.53
N PRO A 185 -2.26 25.59 27.47
CA PRO A 185 -3.50 26.36 27.30
C PRO A 185 -3.50 27.28 26.08
N GLU A 186 -2.33 27.75 25.64
CA GLU A 186 -2.19 28.58 24.44
C GLU A 186 -2.53 27.83 23.14
N LEU A 187 -2.50 26.49 23.17
CA LEU A 187 -2.78 25.62 22.02
C LEU A 187 -4.27 25.22 21.93
N GLU A 188 -5.15 25.74 22.79
CA GLU A 188 -6.57 25.38 22.80
C GLU A 188 -7.23 25.54 21.41
N SER A 189 -6.90 26.63 20.71
CA SER A 189 -7.40 26.89 19.35
C SER A 189 -6.95 25.83 18.34
N GLU A 190 -5.67 25.43 18.39
CA GLU A 190 -5.13 24.38 17.52
C GLU A 190 -5.75 23.01 17.81
N VAL A 191 -6.02 22.71 19.09
CA VAL A 191 -6.70 21.48 19.50
C VAL A 191 -8.11 21.43 18.92
N ARG A 192 -8.87 22.53 19.01
CA ARG A 192 -10.23 22.61 18.42
C ARG A 192 -10.19 22.40 16.90
N ASP A 193 -9.32 23.12 16.19
CA ASP A 193 -9.17 22.99 14.74
C ASP A 193 -8.79 21.57 14.31
N THR A 194 -7.98 20.89 15.13
CA THR A 194 -7.52 19.52 14.86
C THR A 194 -8.65 18.51 15.07
N ILE A 195 -9.47 18.67 16.10
CA ILE A 195 -10.65 17.81 16.37
C ILE A 195 -11.65 17.85 15.20
N GLU A 196 -11.86 19.02 14.60
CA GLU A 196 -12.76 19.17 13.45
C GLU A 196 -12.28 18.38 12.23
N LYS A 197 -10.98 18.43 11.95
CA LYS A 197 -10.35 17.79 10.79
C LYS A 197 -10.10 16.30 10.98
N LEU A 198 -10.00 15.82 12.22
CA LEU A 198 -9.70 14.41 12.47
C LEU A 198 -10.80 13.50 11.92
N THR A 199 -10.45 12.28 11.54
CA THR A 199 -11.44 11.22 11.26
C THR A 199 -11.41 10.15 12.35
N ASN A 200 -10.25 9.95 12.99
CA ASN A 200 -10.03 8.93 14.01
C ASN A 200 -10.78 9.26 15.30
N ARG A 201 -11.88 8.55 15.55
CA ARG A 201 -12.78 8.82 16.69
C ARG A 201 -12.08 8.67 18.06
N PRO A 202 -11.31 7.61 18.35
CA PRO A 202 -10.49 7.53 19.56
C PRO A 202 -9.63 8.76 19.84
N LEU A 203 -8.91 9.25 18.83
CA LEU A 203 -8.05 10.44 18.97
C LEU A 203 -8.87 11.74 19.13
N LYS A 204 -10.06 11.84 18.51
CA LYS A 204 -10.97 12.97 18.78
C LYS A 204 -11.37 13.03 20.24
N VAL A 205 -11.79 11.89 20.79
CA VAL A 205 -12.23 11.80 22.20
C VAL A 205 -11.05 12.14 23.12
N LEU A 206 -9.84 11.66 22.78
CA LEU A 206 -8.61 11.96 23.50
C LEU A 206 -8.36 13.48 23.57
N LEU A 207 -8.43 14.18 22.43
CA LEU A 207 -8.22 15.64 22.39
C LEU A 207 -9.37 16.43 23.03
N SER A 208 -10.63 16.01 22.84
CA SER A 208 -11.78 16.65 23.50
C SER A 208 -11.68 16.59 25.02
N GLY A 209 -11.10 15.52 25.56
CA GLY A 209 -10.85 15.38 27.00
C GLY A 209 -9.88 16.42 27.58
N LEU A 210 -9.04 17.05 26.76
CA LEU A 210 -8.20 18.18 27.19
C LEU A 210 -9.02 19.47 27.37
N LEU A 211 -9.93 19.75 26.44
CA LEU A 211 -10.76 20.97 26.45
C LEU A 211 -11.81 20.97 27.57
N GLU A 212 -12.30 19.79 27.98
CA GLU A 212 -13.24 19.68 29.09
C GLU A 212 -12.58 19.90 30.46
N LYS A 213 -11.31 19.51 30.63
CA LYS A 213 -10.56 19.69 31.88
C LYS A 213 -10.29 21.15 32.24
N GLU A 214 -10.36 22.07 31.29
CA GLU A 214 -10.21 23.52 31.54
C GLU A 214 -11.53 24.23 31.86
N ARG A 215 -12.67 23.55 31.69
CA ARG A 215 -14.00 24.12 32.00
C ARG A 215 -14.48 23.85 33.42
N ASP A 216 -13.81 22.94 34.14
CA ASP A 216 -14.04 22.60 35.56
C ASP A 216 -12.92 23.16 36.45
#